data_AF-A0A3D3AIG5-F1
#
_entry.id   AF-A0A3D3AIG5-F1
#
_cell.length_a   1.000
_cell.length_b   1.000
_cell.length_c   1.000
_cell.angle_alpha   90.00
_cell.angle_beta   90.00
_cell.angle_gamma   90.00
#
_symmetry.space_group_name_H-M   'P 1'
#
loop_
_entity.id
_entity.type
_entity.pdbx_description
1 polymer ?
#
loop_
_entity_poly.entity_id
_entity_poly.type
_entity_poly.pdbx_seq_one_letter_code
_entity_poly.pdbx_strand_id
1 'polypeptide(L)'
;MEIITAKNGLKVPVVKGTPLHSRIDPSKESLHFLSDQDKNKILIVVGLGFAYHLLEAQKSGQKIIVIEPDTSLISFFQKEGLENLKKITVLSGSFHEISRYLETDIPWQDMKEVVIKAHQPSLRIRPELYQPYLDFLKNWQEKKLLNLITDAAFGVLWIKNLLKNLLRPLSFPVFSNKNQSPALIIGSGSSLTETLPFIQDNQNQFILIAIPQVLKILKQYQIQPDLVVMVDSGYANRFYLEEMNVPLLTYLNSSALSIKYWKGPVYFMNSLLPFDQLLIPEFPPIPVSGSAANTVIEIASLLSSQIILTGFDFSFVHNLYHYQGNPLENELIYLSDKKYPLDQKQFQWVYPDS
;
A
#
# COMPACT_ATOMS: atom_id res chain seq x y z
N MET A 1 35.66 17.12 -15.07
CA MET A 1 36.03 16.63 -13.73
C MET A 1 37.52 16.39 -13.74
N GLU A 2 38.22 16.75 -12.67
CA GLU A 2 39.67 16.58 -12.57
C GLU A 2 40.01 15.70 -11.36
N ILE A 3 41.22 15.15 -11.32
CA ILE A 3 41.71 14.38 -10.18
C ILE A 3 42.98 15.04 -9.65
N ILE A 4 43.00 15.28 -8.35
CA ILE A 4 44.19 15.73 -7.62
C ILE A 4 44.70 14.62 -6.72
N THR A 5 45.96 14.68 -6.33
CA THR A 5 46.54 13.78 -5.35
C THR A 5 46.52 14.45 -3.97
N ALA A 6 45.91 13.81 -2.97
CA ALA A 6 45.96 14.24 -1.58
C ALA A 6 47.37 14.07 -0.99
N LYS A 7 47.68 14.72 0.14
CA LYS A 7 49.00 14.63 0.78
C LYS A 7 49.42 13.20 1.12
N ASN A 8 48.46 12.32 1.40
CA ASN A 8 48.70 10.90 1.68
C ASN A 8 48.76 10.01 0.41
N GLY A 9 48.76 10.59 -0.78
CA GLY A 9 48.87 9.88 -2.07
C GLY A 9 47.55 9.41 -2.68
N LEU A 10 46.41 9.53 -1.98
CA LEU A 10 45.10 9.12 -2.50
C LEU A 10 44.58 10.09 -3.57
N LYS A 11 43.87 9.56 -4.56
CA LYS A 11 43.24 10.33 -5.64
C LYS A 11 41.95 10.99 -5.15
N VAL A 12 41.75 12.27 -5.45
CA VAL A 12 40.55 13.00 -5.04
C VAL A 12 39.90 13.64 -6.28
N PRO A 13 38.63 13.33 -6.57
CA PRO A 13 37.91 13.97 -7.66
C PRO A 13 37.56 15.41 -7.29
N VAL A 14 37.69 16.29 -8.27
CA VAL A 14 37.36 17.72 -8.19
C VAL A 14 36.23 18.02 -9.16
N VAL A 15 35.15 18.57 -8.62
CA VAL A 15 33.93 18.93 -9.37
C VAL A 15 33.68 20.42 -9.17
N LYS A 16 33.48 21.15 -10.27
CA LYS A 16 33.33 22.63 -10.27
C LYS A 16 34.43 23.33 -9.42
N GLY A 17 35.69 22.89 -9.57
CA GLY A 17 36.84 23.44 -8.84
C GLY A 17 36.93 23.10 -7.34
N THR A 18 35.97 22.33 -6.81
CA THR A 18 35.93 21.95 -5.39
C THR A 18 36.25 20.45 -5.24
N PRO A 19 37.19 20.07 -4.36
CA PRO A 19 37.47 18.66 -4.10
C PRO A 19 36.31 18.01 -3.35
N LEU A 20 35.95 16.78 -3.76
CA LEU A 20 34.90 16.01 -3.08
C LEU A 20 35.36 15.38 -1.77
N HIS A 21 36.66 15.35 -1.51
CA HIS A 21 37.26 14.82 -0.29
C HIS A 21 38.42 15.70 0.21
N SER A 22 38.87 15.44 1.42
CA SER A 22 39.99 16.08 2.10
C SER A 22 41.25 15.99 1.25
N ARG A 23 41.90 17.13 1.04
CA ARG A 23 43.19 17.20 0.34
C ARG A 23 44.36 16.69 1.18
N ILE A 24 44.12 16.42 2.47
CA ILE A 24 45.14 15.98 3.42
C ILE A 24 45.10 14.46 3.52
N ASP A 25 43.95 13.93 3.93
CA ASP A 25 43.74 12.50 4.14
C ASP A 25 42.24 12.16 3.97
N PRO A 26 41.80 11.80 2.75
CA PRO A 26 40.42 11.39 2.48
C PRO A 26 39.94 10.24 3.35
N SER A 27 40.84 9.32 3.73
CA SER A 27 40.47 8.09 4.42
C SER A 27 39.94 8.34 5.84
N LYS A 28 40.31 9.47 6.46
CA LYS A 28 39.84 9.85 7.80
C LYS A 28 38.37 10.29 7.82
N GLU A 29 37.77 10.61 6.68
CA GLU A 29 36.37 11.03 6.62
C GLU A 29 35.41 9.94 7.10
N SER A 30 35.75 8.67 6.89
CA SER A 30 34.91 7.56 7.33
C SER A 30 34.75 7.49 8.85
N LEU A 31 35.67 8.05 9.63
CA LEU A 31 35.60 8.07 11.10
C LEU A 31 34.44 8.93 11.62
N HIS A 32 33.95 9.88 10.82
CA HIS A 32 32.90 10.82 11.21
C HIS A 32 31.64 10.69 10.36
N PHE A 33 31.65 9.85 9.32
CA PHE A 33 30.53 9.70 8.42
C PHE A 33 29.34 8.97 9.07
N LEU A 34 29.62 7.95 9.86
CA LEU A 34 28.62 7.16 10.59
C LEU A 34 28.65 7.49 12.08
N SER A 35 27.46 7.56 12.68
CA SER A 35 27.30 7.54 14.13
C SER A 35 27.32 6.09 14.64
N ASP A 36 27.49 5.90 15.95
CA ASP A 36 27.43 4.55 16.55
C ASP A 36 26.08 3.86 16.32
N GLN A 37 24.99 4.63 16.21
CA GLN A 37 23.64 4.11 15.94
C GLN A 37 23.43 3.66 14.49
N ASP A 38 24.34 4.05 13.58
CA ASP A 38 24.31 3.63 12.18
C ASP A 38 25.08 2.32 11.98
N LYS A 39 25.78 1.82 13.00
CA LYS A 39 26.55 0.59 12.89
C LYS A 39 25.63 -0.63 12.72
N ASN A 40 26.07 -1.58 11.89
CA ASN A 40 25.38 -2.84 11.55
C ASN A 40 24.05 -2.68 10.80
N LYS A 41 23.75 -1.47 10.29
CA LYS A 41 22.56 -1.16 9.51
C LYS A 41 22.80 -1.28 8.00
N ILE A 42 21.72 -1.31 7.23
CA ILE A 42 21.78 -1.21 5.77
C ILE A 42 21.97 0.27 5.43
N LEU A 43 23.09 0.60 4.80
CA LEU A 43 23.46 1.98 4.51
C LEU A 43 23.18 2.31 3.05
N ILE A 44 22.27 3.27 2.82
CA ILE A 44 22.02 3.86 1.50
C ILE A 44 22.65 5.25 1.47
N VAL A 45 23.53 5.53 0.51
CA VAL A 45 24.22 6.83 0.39
C VAL A 45 23.98 7.49 -0.95
N VAL A 46 23.54 8.75 -0.93
CA VAL A 46 23.43 9.57 -2.14
C VAL A 46 24.76 10.29 -2.38
N GLY A 47 25.41 9.96 -3.50
CA GLY A 47 26.72 10.46 -3.90
C GLY A 47 27.85 9.50 -3.51
N LEU A 48 28.61 9.09 -4.52
CA LEU A 48 29.79 8.24 -4.39
C LEU A 48 30.99 9.02 -3.90
N GLY A 49 31.24 10.22 -4.46
CA GLY A 49 32.57 10.82 -4.35
C GLY A 49 33.57 9.83 -4.92
N PHE A 50 34.54 9.38 -4.13
CA PHE A 50 35.36 8.18 -4.32
C PHE A 50 35.25 7.20 -3.13
N ALA A 51 34.12 7.23 -2.42
CA ALA A 51 33.75 6.31 -1.34
C ALA A 51 34.68 6.26 -0.12
N TYR A 52 35.60 7.23 0.05
CA TYR A 52 36.49 7.26 1.23
C TYR A 52 35.72 7.36 2.56
N HIS A 53 34.58 8.05 2.56
CA HIS A 53 33.69 8.15 3.71
C HIS A 53 33.01 6.82 4.10
N LEU A 54 33.11 5.78 3.27
CA LEU A 54 32.46 4.47 3.47
C LEU A 54 33.42 3.38 3.98
N LEU A 55 34.70 3.71 4.17
CA LEU A 55 35.72 2.72 4.52
C LEU A 55 35.44 1.97 5.83
N GLU A 56 35.01 2.68 6.88
CA GLU A 56 34.66 2.04 8.16
C GLU A 56 33.40 1.17 8.05
N ALA A 57 32.38 1.64 7.33
CA ALA A 57 31.17 0.87 7.07
C ALA A 57 31.52 -0.46 6.36
N GLN A 58 32.39 -0.39 5.36
CA GLN A 58 32.85 -1.56 4.63
C GLN A 58 33.63 -2.55 5.53
N LYS A 59 34.53 -2.05 6.37
CA LYS A 59 35.31 -2.89 7.31
C LYS A 59 34.39 -3.66 8.27
N SER A 60 33.31 -3.03 8.73
CA SER A 60 32.33 -3.69 9.59
C SER A 60 31.46 -4.73 8.87
N GLY A 61 31.54 -4.81 7.53
CA GLY A 61 30.76 -5.75 6.74
C GLY A 61 29.31 -5.34 6.53
N GLN A 62 28.95 -4.09 6.83
CA GLN A 62 27.64 -3.53 6.54
C GLN A 62 27.32 -3.61 5.04
N LYS A 63 26.03 -3.79 4.73
CA LYS A 63 25.52 -3.69 3.37
C LYS A 63 25.47 -2.21 2.96
N ILE A 64 26.12 -1.87 1.86
CA ILE A 64 26.24 -0.48 1.40
C ILE A 64 25.75 -0.36 -0.03
N ILE A 65 24.76 0.51 -0.24
CA ILE A 65 24.20 0.85 -1.54
C ILE A 65 24.45 2.34 -1.76
N VAL A 66 25.18 2.69 -2.81
CA VAL A 66 25.46 4.08 -3.20
C VAL A 66 24.65 4.43 -4.43
N ILE A 67 23.93 5.54 -4.38
CA ILE A 67 23.24 6.11 -5.53
C ILE A 67 24.08 7.26 -6.07
N GLU A 68 24.64 7.07 -7.26
CA GLU A 68 25.46 8.07 -7.93
C GLU A 68 24.84 8.42 -9.29
N PRO A 69 24.11 9.53 -9.39
CA PRO A 69 23.54 9.98 -10.67
C PRO A 69 24.57 10.48 -11.68
N ASP A 70 25.79 10.86 -11.28
CA ASP A 70 26.85 11.25 -12.21
C ASP A 70 27.63 10.03 -12.71
N THR A 71 27.23 9.51 -13.86
CA THR A 71 27.89 8.38 -14.53
C THR A 71 29.35 8.66 -14.89
N SER A 72 29.73 9.94 -15.08
CA SER A 72 31.14 10.29 -15.28
C SER A 72 31.95 10.03 -14.01
N LEU A 73 31.43 10.39 -12.83
CA LEU A 73 32.09 10.14 -11.54
C LEU A 73 32.25 8.64 -11.27
N ILE A 74 31.26 7.82 -11.64
CA ILE A 74 31.37 6.35 -11.58
C ILE A 74 32.53 5.86 -12.45
N SER A 75 32.62 6.35 -13.68
CA SER A 75 33.68 5.96 -14.62
C SER A 75 35.07 6.36 -14.10
N PHE A 76 35.19 7.55 -13.50
CA PHE A 76 36.44 7.99 -12.85
C PHE A 76 36.79 7.12 -11.65
N PHE A 77 35.81 6.80 -10.81
CA PHE A 77 36.01 5.93 -9.65
C PHE A 77 36.47 4.52 -10.06
N GLN A 78 35.93 3.96 -11.15
CA GLN A 78 36.37 2.64 -11.65
C GLN A 78 37.83 2.64 -12.15
N LYS A 79 38.31 3.77 -12.68
CA LYS A 79 39.71 3.90 -13.16
C LYS A 79 40.70 4.25 -12.06
N GLU A 80 40.33 5.16 -11.16
CA GLU A 80 41.27 5.86 -10.28
C GLU A 80 40.87 5.78 -8.79
N GLY A 81 39.72 5.19 -8.50
CA GLY A 81 39.23 4.96 -7.15
C GLY A 81 39.92 3.78 -6.46
N LEU A 82 39.42 3.41 -5.28
CA LEU A 82 39.99 2.31 -4.51
C LEU A 82 39.60 0.94 -5.09
N GLU A 83 40.58 0.12 -5.43
CA GLU A 83 40.37 -1.23 -5.99
C GLU A 83 39.67 -2.20 -5.02
N ASN A 84 39.76 -1.97 -3.71
CA ASN A 84 39.31 -2.90 -2.68
C ASN A 84 37.88 -2.65 -2.15
N LEU A 85 37.02 -1.95 -2.89
CA LEU A 85 35.64 -1.65 -2.45
C LEU A 85 34.64 -2.77 -2.82
N LYS A 86 34.98 -4.02 -2.48
CA LYS A 86 34.27 -5.24 -2.92
C LYS A 86 32.84 -5.41 -2.38
N LYS A 87 32.40 -4.55 -1.45
CA LYS A 87 31.09 -4.67 -0.77
C LYS A 87 30.16 -3.49 -0.99
N ILE A 88 30.48 -2.60 -1.92
CA ILE A 88 29.65 -1.43 -2.25
C ILE A 88 28.92 -1.71 -3.56
N THR A 89 27.60 -1.69 -3.50
CA THR A 89 26.76 -1.66 -4.71
C THR A 89 26.61 -0.20 -5.14
N VAL A 90 27.05 0.15 -6.35
CA VAL A 90 26.82 1.49 -6.91
C VAL A 90 25.69 1.42 -7.94
N LEU A 91 24.66 2.22 -7.75
CA LEU A 91 23.49 2.34 -8.62
C LEU A 91 23.45 3.72 -9.27
N SER A 92 23.08 3.74 -10.54
CA SER A 92 22.75 4.95 -11.31
C SER A 92 21.52 4.64 -12.15
N GLY A 93 20.64 5.62 -12.35
CA GLY A 93 19.45 5.45 -13.17
C GLY A 93 18.28 6.29 -12.70
N SER A 94 17.12 5.97 -13.26
CA SER A 94 15.84 6.57 -12.89
C SER A 94 15.40 6.14 -11.49
N PHE A 95 14.50 6.92 -10.88
CA PHE A 95 13.90 6.58 -9.59
C PHE A 95 13.19 5.23 -9.61
N HIS A 96 12.58 4.86 -10.73
CA HIS A 96 11.87 3.59 -10.88
C HIS A 96 12.82 2.38 -10.86
N GLU A 97 13.96 2.47 -11.54
CA GLU A 97 14.97 1.41 -11.54
C GLU A 97 15.58 1.24 -10.14
N ILE A 98 15.88 2.36 -9.49
CA ILE A 98 16.38 2.37 -8.11
C ILE A 98 15.36 1.75 -7.15
N SER A 99 14.09 2.17 -7.19
CA SER A 99 13.06 1.59 -6.31
C SER A 99 12.96 0.07 -6.50
N ARG A 100 12.96 -0.40 -7.75
CA ARG A 100 12.85 -1.83 -8.07
C ARG A 100 14.03 -2.61 -7.51
N TYR A 101 15.24 -2.08 -7.65
CA TYR A 101 16.44 -2.69 -7.07
C TYR A 101 16.32 -2.75 -5.54
N LEU A 102 15.99 -1.63 -4.89
CA LEU A 102 15.87 -1.58 -3.42
C LEU A 102 14.80 -2.53 -2.90
N GLU A 103 13.67 -2.66 -3.58
CA GLU A 103 12.59 -3.59 -3.23
C GLU A 103 12.99 -5.07 -3.35
N THR A 104 13.92 -5.37 -4.27
CA THR A 104 14.44 -6.73 -4.45
C THR A 104 15.53 -7.05 -3.44
N ASP A 105 16.37 -6.06 -3.15
CA ASP A 105 17.63 -6.24 -2.42
C ASP A 105 17.52 -5.99 -0.91
N ILE A 106 16.51 -5.23 -0.47
CA ILE A 106 16.25 -4.94 0.95
C ILE A 106 14.99 -5.70 1.38
N PRO A 107 15.13 -6.78 2.17
CA PRO A 107 13.99 -7.48 2.73
C PRO A 107 13.12 -6.53 3.58
N TRP A 108 11.81 -6.73 3.50
CA TRP A 108 10.83 -5.95 4.25
C TRP A 108 11.12 -5.86 5.76
N GLN A 109 11.57 -6.97 6.37
CA GLN A 109 11.93 -7.01 7.80
C GLN A 109 13.12 -6.12 8.18
N ASP A 110 14.01 -5.83 7.23
CA ASP A 110 15.23 -5.06 7.45
C ASP A 110 15.02 -3.55 7.20
N MET A 111 13.83 -3.15 6.74
CA MET A 111 13.50 -1.76 6.40
C MET A 111 13.66 -0.80 7.60
N LYS A 112 13.45 -1.30 8.83
CA LYS A 112 13.69 -0.53 10.08
C LYS A 112 15.17 -0.25 10.33
N GLU A 113 16.04 -1.07 9.74
CA GLU A 113 17.50 -0.98 9.85
C GLU A 113 18.12 -0.23 8.66
N VAL A 114 17.34 0.42 7.81
CA VAL A 114 17.86 1.23 6.70
C VAL A 114 18.21 2.64 7.18
N VAL A 115 19.43 3.07 6.89
CA VAL A 115 19.91 4.45 7.12
C VAL A 115 20.21 5.10 5.78
N ILE A 116 19.58 6.23 5.51
CA ILE A 116 19.84 7.04 4.32
C ILE A 116 20.75 8.22 4.69
N LYS A 117 21.91 8.32 4.04
CA LYS A 117 22.82 9.47 4.16
C LYS A 117 23.13 10.10 2.80
N ALA A 118 23.69 11.29 2.84
CA ALA A 118 24.22 11.95 1.66
C ALA A 118 25.71 12.23 1.84
N HIS A 119 26.46 12.04 0.76
CA HIS A 119 27.81 12.55 0.67
C HIS A 119 27.75 14.09 0.54
N GLN A 120 27.99 14.76 1.67
CA GLN A 120 27.78 16.21 1.80
C GLN A 120 28.52 17.06 0.76
N PRO A 121 29.79 16.77 0.40
CA PRO A 121 30.47 17.51 -0.68
C PRO A 121 29.76 17.37 -2.03
N SER A 122 29.35 16.16 -2.41
CA SER A 122 28.60 15.92 -3.65
C SER A 122 27.30 16.71 -3.67
N LEU A 123 26.52 16.62 -2.58
CA LEU A 123 25.23 17.30 -2.44
C LEU A 123 25.37 18.83 -2.51
N ARG A 124 26.40 19.41 -1.87
CA ARG A 124 26.59 20.87 -1.86
C ARG A 124 27.05 21.44 -3.19
N ILE A 125 27.88 20.70 -3.94
CA ILE A 125 28.45 21.20 -5.21
C ILE A 125 27.44 21.09 -6.36
N ARG A 126 26.57 20.08 -6.33
CA ARG A 126 25.49 19.87 -7.31
C ARG A 126 24.17 19.48 -6.65
N PRO A 127 23.56 20.36 -5.84
CA PRO A 127 22.26 20.07 -5.23
C PRO A 127 21.20 19.72 -6.27
N GLU A 128 21.25 20.34 -7.45
CA GLU A 128 20.36 20.07 -8.58
C GLU A 128 20.36 18.60 -9.03
N LEU A 129 21.49 17.91 -8.84
CA LEU A 129 21.67 16.53 -9.26
C LEU A 129 21.38 15.53 -8.13
N TYR A 130 21.80 15.84 -6.89
CA TYR A 130 21.75 14.89 -5.78
C TYR A 130 20.53 15.06 -4.87
N GLN A 131 20.01 16.28 -4.69
CA GLN A 131 18.87 16.54 -3.80
C GLN A 131 17.61 15.75 -4.20
N PRO A 132 17.23 15.65 -5.50
CA PRO A 132 16.06 14.87 -5.91
C PRO A 132 16.13 13.40 -5.51
N TYR A 133 17.31 12.78 -5.56
CA TYR A 133 17.51 11.39 -5.15
C TYR A 133 17.41 11.23 -3.63
N LEU A 134 17.95 12.18 -2.86
CA LEU A 134 17.85 12.16 -1.40
C LEU A 134 16.40 12.28 -0.94
N ASP A 135 15.63 13.19 -1.54
CA ASP A 135 14.22 13.40 -1.21
C ASP A 135 13.37 12.20 -1.64
N PHE A 136 13.63 11.65 -2.83
CA PHE A 136 13.02 10.41 -3.30
C PHE A 136 13.23 9.26 -2.31
N LEU A 137 14.47 9.02 -1.86
CA LEU A 137 14.78 7.94 -0.93
C LEU A 137 14.13 8.13 0.44
N LYS A 138 14.10 9.35 0.96
CA LYS A 138 13.41 9.65 2.24
C LYS A 138 11.92 9.37 2.13
N ASN A 139 11.27 9.85 1.08
CA ASN A 139 9.85 9.59 0.81
C ASN A 139 9.56 8.10 0.59
N TRP A 140 10.47 7.39 -0.08
CA TRP A 140 10.40 5.95 -0.26
C TRP A 140 10.47 5.22 1.09
N GLN A 141 11.44 5.55 1.95
CA GLN A 141 11.57 4.95 3.28
C GLN A 141 10.35 5.24 4.16
N GLU A 142 9.87 6.48 4.19
CA GLU A 142 8.70 6.87 4.98
C GLU A 142 7.46 6.05 4.58
N LYS A 143 7.17 5.97 3.27
CA LYS A 143 6.06 5.15 2.76
C LYS A 143 6.20 3.67 3.16
N LYS A 144 7.40 3.10 3.08
CA LYS A 144 7.63 1.71 3.47
C LYS A 144 7.46 1.47 4.97
N LEU A 145 7.91 2.42 5.80
CA LEU A 145 7.73 2.35 7.26
C LEU A 145 6.26 2.52 7.67
N LEU A 146 5.51 3.40 7.02
CA LEU A 146 4.07 3.55 7.24
C LEU A 146 3.31 2.27 6.88
N ASN A 147 3.61 1.68 5.71
CA ASN A 147 3.03 0.40 5.32
C ASN A 147 3.35 -0.70 6.34
N LEU A 148 4.58 -0.75 6.84
CA LEU A 148 5.00 -1.68 7.89
C LEU A 148 4.18 -1.57 9.18
N ILE A 149 3.88 -0.35 9.61
CA ILE A 149 3.07 -0.11 10.82
C ILE A 149 1.63 -0.53 10.58
N THR A 150 1.05 -0.14 9.43
CA THR A 150 -0.31 -0.52 9.05
C THR A 150 -0.44 -2.04 8.91
N ASP A 151 0.51 -2.68 8.22
CA ASP A 151 0.57 -4.14 8.07
C ASP A 151 0.76 -4.85 9.42
N ALA A 152 1.55 -4.30 10.33
CA ALA A 152 1.71 -4.88 11.67
C ALA A 152 0.42 -4.75 12.50
N ALA A 153 -0.26 -3.61 12.43
CA ALA A 153 -1.49 -3.35 13.17
C ALA A 153 -2.67 -4.20 12.65
N PHE A 154 -2.86 -4.28 11.34
CA PHE A 154 -3.95 -5.05 10.73
C PHE A 154 -3.58 -6.52 10.48
N GLY A 155 -2.30 -6.85 10.34
CA GLY A 155 -1.83 -8.20 10.04
C GLY A 155 -2.22 -9.23 11.10
N VAL A 156 -2.20 -8.85 12.39
CA VAL A 156 -2.67 -9.74 13.46
C VAL A 156 -4.16 -10.07 13.29
N LEU A 157 -4.99 -9.08 12.94
CA LEU A 157 -6.42 -9.29 12.69
C LEU A 157 -6.64 -10.14 11.43
N TRP A 158 -5.91 -9.85 10.35
CA TRP A 158 -5.96 -10.60 9.10
C TRP A 158 -5.59 -12.07 9.30
N ILE A 159 -4.48 -12.37 9.97
CA ILE A 159 -4.06 -13.74 10.28
C ILE A 159 -5.09 -14.44 11.17
N LYS A 160 -5.60 -13.76 12.22
CA LYS A 160 -6.64 -14.33 13.07
C LYS A 160 -7.92 -14.66 12.30
N ASN A 161 -8.34 -13.78 11.40
CA ASN A 161 -9.51 -13.99 10.56
C ASN A 161 -9.28 -15.15 9.58
N LEU A 162 -8.13 -15.15 8.90
CA LEU A 162 -7.71 -16.21 8.00
C LEU A 162 -7.74 -17.57 8.69
N LEU A 163 -7.08 -17.72 9.84
CA LEU A 163 -7.07 -18.98 10.58
C LEU A 163 -8.47 -19.44 10.97
N LYS A 164 -9.35 -18.53 11.40
CA LYS A 164 -10.76 -18.86 11.71
C LYS A 164 -11.56 -19.24 10.47
N ASN A 165 -11.29 -18.62 9.34
CA ASN A 165 -12.00 -18.87 8.08
C ASN A 165 -11.55 -20.21 7.46
N LEU A 166 -10.28 -20.60 7.61
CA LEU A 166 -9.76 -21.91 7.20
C LEU A 166 -10.42 -23.10 7.92
N LEU A 167 -11.00 -22.90 9.11
CA LEU A 167 -11.71 -23.95 9.84
C LEU A 167 -13.09 -24.27 9.24
N ARG A 168 -13.47 -23.62 8.14
CA ARG A 168 -14.74 -23.82 7.44
C ARG A 168 -14.52 -24.57 6.12
N PRO A 169 -15.57 -25.21 5.56
CA PRO A 169 -15.53 -25.69 4.19
C PRO A 169 -15.18 -24.54 3.24
N LEU A 170 -14.07 -24.67 2.54
CA LEU A 170 -13.64 -23.70 1.54
C LEU A 170 -14.28 -24.08 0.21
N SER A 171 -14.98 -23.12 -0.39
CA SER A 171 -15.56 -23.26 -1.71
C SER A 171 -15.39 -21.95 -2.46
N PHE A 172 -15.37 -22.01 -3.79
CA PHE A 172 -15.32 -20.84 -4.66
C PHE A 172 -16.44 -20.94 -5.70
N PRO A 173 -16.93 -19.82 -6.23
CA PRO A 173 -17.99 -19.85 -7.22
C PRO A 173 -17.39 -20.11 -8.61
N VAL A 174 -18.20 -20.69 -9.50
CA VAL A 174 -17.95 -20.58 -10.94
C VAL A 174 -18.70 -19.34 -11.42
N PHE A 175 -17.97 -18.30 -11.79
CA PHE A 175 -18.58 -17.11 -12.38
C PHE A 175 -19.22 -17.49 -13.72
N SER A 176 -20.53 -17.34 -13.82
CA SER A 176 -21.25 -17.63 -15.06
C SER A 176 -22.42 -16.68 -15.25
N ASN A 177 -22.53 -16.13 -16.46
CA ASN A 177 -23.63 -15.28 -16.88
C ASN A 177 -24.19 -15.81 -18.20
N LYS A 178 -24.98 -16.88 -18.10
CA LYS A 178 -25.54 -17.57 -19.28
C LYS A 178 -26.52 -16.72 -20.07
N ASN A 179 -27.16 -15.76 -19.41
CA ASN A 179 -28.21 -14.92 -19.98
C ASN A 179 -27.67 -13.60 -20.54
N GLN A 180 -26.35 -13.37 -20.48
CA GLN A 180 -25.70 -12.11 -20.90
C GLN A 180 -26.31 -10.86 -20.23
N SER A 181 -26.82 -11.01 -19.01
CA SER A 181 -27.45 -9.92 -18.27
C SER A 181 -26.39 -8.88 -17.87
N PRO A 182 -26.71 -7.58 -17.87
CA PRO A 182 -25.85 -6.55 -17.29
C PRO A 182 -25.67 -6.79 -15.78
N ALA A 183 -24.47 -6.50 -15.27
CA ALA A 183 -24.19 -6.50 -13.83
C ALA A 183 -24.51 -5.12 -13.24
N LEU A 184 -25.37 -5.07 -12.23
CA LEU A 184 -25.68 -3.85 -11.49
C LEU A 184 -25.03 -3.93 -10.10
N ILE A 185 -24.07 -3.05 -9.86
CA ILE A 185 -23.38 -2.94 -8.58
C ILE A 185 -24.08 -1.90 -7.71
N ILE A 186 -24.44 -2.30 -6.49
CA ILE A 186 -25.18 -1.49 -5.54
C ILE A 186 -24.24 -1.09 -4.39
N GLY A 187 -23.75 0.14 -4.44
CA GLY A 187 -22.95 0.79 -3.40
C GLY A 187 -23.81 1.53 -2.37
N SER A 188 -23.21 1.95 -1.26
CA SER A 188 -23.91 2.56 -0.13
C SER A 188 -24.01 4.08 -0.14
N GLY A 189 -23.62 4.73 -1.24
CA GLY A 189 -23.75 6.17 -1.43
C GLY A 189 -25.20 6.66 -1.28
N SER A 190 -25.34 7.93 -0.95
CA SER A 190 -26.64 8.58 -0.76
C SER A 190 -27.51 8.61 -2.02
N SER A 191 -26.92 8.60 -3.23
CA SER A 191 -27.68 8.54 -4.49
C SER A 191 -28.44 7.22 -4.67
N LEU A 192 -28.12 6.18 -3.90
CA LEU A 192 -28.84 4.89 -3.94
C LEU A 192 -30.35 5.09 -3.77
N THR A 193 -30.77 5.95 -2.83
CA THR A 193 -32.19 6.18 -2.49
C THR A 193 -33.04 6.52 -3.71
N GLU A 194 -32.48 7.29 -4.65
CA GLU A 194 -33.18 7.72 -5.88
C GLU A 194 -33.41 6.57 -6.87
N THR A 195 -32.55 5.55 -6.80
CA THR A 195 -32.57 4.42 -7.75
C THR A 195 -33.33 3.21 -7.24
N LEU A 196 -33.63 3.11 -5.94
CA LEU A 196 -34.28 1.94 -5.33
C LEU A 196 -35.61 1.54 -6.01
N PRO A 197 -36.53 2.47 -6.34
CA PRO A 197 -37.78 2.09 -7.04
C PRO A 197 -37.50 1.44 -8.41
N PHE A 198 -36.54 1.99 -9.17
CA PHE A 198 -36.14 1.42 -10.46
C PHE A 198 -35.56 0.02 -10.30
N ILE A 199 -34.70 -0.19 -9.29
CA ILE A 199 -34.09 -1.50 -9.02
C ILE A 199 -35.19 -2.50 -8.62
N GLN A 200 -36.13 -2.10 -7.76
CA GLN A 200 -37.23 -2.95 -7.32
C GLN A 200 -38.06 -3.47 -8.51
N ASP A 201 -38.40 -2.58 -9.44
CA ASP A 201 -39.23 -2.91 -10.61
C ASP A 201 -38.47 -3.72 -11.68
N ASN A 202 -37.14 -3.61 -11.74
CA ASN A 202 -36.32 -4.16 -12.82
C ASN A 202 -35.28 -5.19 -12.37
N GLN A 203 -35.26 -5.60 -11.10
CA GLN A 203 -34.21 -6.47 -10.52
C GLN A 203 -33.95 -7.75 -11.32
N ASN A 204 -34.98 -8.35 -11.94
CA ASN A 204 -34.85 -9.57 -12.74
C ASN A 204 -34.10 -9.37 -14.08
N GLN A 205 -33.76 -8.14 -14.46
CA GLN A 205 -33.02 -7.82 -15.69
C GLN A 205 -31.50 -7.75 -15.46
N PHE A 206 -31.04 -7.73 -14.21
CA PHE A 206 -29.65 -7.52 -13.84
C PHE A 206 -29.11 -8.70 -13.05
N ILE A 207 -27.78 -8.86 -13.05
CA ILE A 207 -27.07 -9.56 -11.98
C ILE A 207 -26.81 -8.52 -10.88
N LEU A 208 -27.50 -8.66 -9.76
CA LEU A 208 -27.42 -7.72 -8.64
C LEU A 208 -26.25 -8.08 -7.72
N ILE A 209 -25.23 -7.22 -7.69
CA ILE A 209 -24.07 -7.37 -6.82
C ILE A 209 -24.10 -6.27 -5.76
N ALA A 210 -24.27 -6.67 -4.51
CA ALA A 210 -24.38 -5.76 -3.37
C ALA A 210 -23.16 -5.83 -2.45
N ILE A 211 -23.02 -4.80 -1.61
CA ILE A 211 -22.12 -4.80 -0.45
C ILE A 211 -22.94 -4.96 0.84
N PRO A 212 -22.36 -5.44 1.95
CA PRO A 212 -23.10 -5.61 3.21
C PRO A 212 -23.87 -4.37 3.64
N GLN A 213 -23.28 -3.18 3.45
CA GLN A 213 -23.81 -1.89 3.89
C GLN A 213 -25.21 -1.57 3.35
N VAL A 214 -25.62 -2.16 2.22
CA VAL A 214 -26.93 -1.87 1.57
C VAL A 214 -27.99 -2.92 1.85
N LEU A 215 -27.67 -4.05 2.50
CA LEU A 215 -28.62 -5.17 2.64
C LEU A 215 -29.90 -4.78 3.35
N LYS A 216 -29.80 -3.92 4.38
CA LYS A 216 -30.95 -3.45 5.15
C LYS A 216 -31.97 -2.73 4.26
N ILE A 217 -31.50 -1.81 3.42
CA ILE A 217 -32.39 -1.03 2.55
C ILE A 217 -32.90 -1.87 1.38
N LEU A 218 -32.07 -2.76 0.83
CA LEU A 218 -32.53 -3.71 -0.19
C LEU A 218 -33.66 -4.60 0.34
N LYS A 219 -33.54 -5.11 1.57
CA LYS A 219 -34.59 -5.90 2.23
C LYS A 219 -35.88 -5.09 2.42
N GLN A 220 -35.79 -3.82 2.80
CA GLN A 220 -36.95 -2.94 2.94
C GLN A 220 -37.70 -2.74 1.61
N TYR A 221 -36.96 -2.65 0.50
CA TYR A 221 -37.51 -2.54 -0.85
C TYR A 221 -37.80 -3.89 -1.52
N GLN A 222 -37.65 -5.01 -0.79
CA GLN A 222 -37.85 -6.36 -1.33
C GLN A 222 -36.98 -6.64 -2.57
N ILE A 223 -35.76 -6.08 -2.58
CA ILE A 223 -34.74 -6.32 -3.59
C ILE A 223 -33.85 -7.45 -3.10
N GLN A 224 -33.73 -8.51 -3.90
CA GLN A 224 -32.90 -9.67 -3.57
C GLN A 224 -31.62 -9.63 -4.41
N PRO A 225 -30.44 -9.33 -3.82
CA PRO A 225 -29.18 -9.41 -4.55
C PRO A 225 -28.86 -10.87 -4.90
N ASP A 226 -28.18 -11.08 -6.03
CA ASP A 226 -27.67 -12.38 -6.46
C ASP A 226 -26.35 -12.73 -5.77
N LEU A 227 -25.56 -11.70 -5.44
CA LEU A 227 -24.26 -11.84 -4.81
C LEU A 227 -24.02 -10.68 -3.84
N VAL A 228 -23.45 -10.99 -2.68
CA VAL A 228 -22.86 -9.99 -1.79
C VAL A 228 -21.36 -10.15 -1.77
N VAL A 229 -20.64 -9.05 -1.87
CA VAL A 229 -19.17 -9.02 -1.77
C VAL A 229 -18.75 -8.32 -0.49
N MET A 230 -18.01 -9.01 0.36
CA MET A 230 -17.44 -8.44 1.59
C MET A 230 -15.94 -8.72 1.62
N VAL A 231 -15.13 -7.66 1.70
CA VAL A 231 -13.67 -7.80 1.67
C VAL A 231 -12.99 -7.30 2.94
N ASP A 232 -13.67 -6.48 3.72
CA ASP A 232 -13.09 -5.82 4.90
C ASP A 232 -12.95 -6.78 6.10
N SER A 233 -11.81 -6.69 6.78
CA SER A 233 -11.43 -7.53 7.92
C SER A 233 -11.98 -7.03 9.26
N GLY A 234 -12.45 -5.79 9.27
CA GLY A 234 -12.87 -5.04 10.43
C GLY A 234 -14.16 -5.55 11.04
N TYR A 235 -14.29 -5.24 12.33
CA TYR A 235 -15.44 -5.67 13.12
C TYR A 235 -16.74 -5.00 12.64
N ALA A 236 -16.68 -3.77 12.11
CA ALA A 236 -17.84 -2.96 11.73
C ALA A 236 -18.87 -3.69 10.85
N ASN A 237 -18.42 -4.65 10.02
CA ASN A 237 -19.32 -5.46 9.17
C ASN A 237 -20.40 -6.25 9.94
N ARG A 238 -20.28 -6.47 11.26
CA ARG A 238 -21.37 -7.08 12.06
C ARG A 238 -22.66 -6.26 12.03
N PHE A 239 -22.56 -4.94 11.89
CA PHE A 239 -23.71 -4.03 11.95
C PHE A 239 -24.54 -4.05 10.67
N TYR A 240 -23.99 -4.64 9.61
CA TYR A 240 -24.63 -4.78 8.31
C TYR A 240 -25.08 -6.22 8.03
N LEU A 241 -25.00 -7.11 9.03
CA LEU A 241 -25.54 -8.46 8.91
C LEU A 241 -27.06 -8.38 8.87
N GLU A 242 -27.63 -8.99 7.83
CA GLU A 242 -29.07 -9.08 7.64
C GLU A 242 -29.50 -10.54 7.49
N GLU A 243 -30.73 -10.82 7.88
CA GLU A 243 -31.34 -12.13 7.66
C GLU A 243 -31.79 -12.25 6.21
N MET A 244 -30.81 -12.43 5.30
CA MET A 244 -30.99 -12.69 3.88
C MET A 244 -30.17 -13.92 3.48
N ASN A 245 -30.81 -14.86 2.79
CA ASN A 245 -30.15 -16.07 2.29
C ASN A 245 -29.56 -15.80 0.89
N VAL A 246 -28.44 -15.09 0.83
CA VAL A 246 -27.75 -14.70 -0.41
C VAL A 246 -26.29 -15.17 -0.39
N PRO A 247 -25.72 -15.63 -1.51
CA PRO A 247 -24.29 -15.93 -1.61
C PRO A 247 -23.39 -14.78 -1.18
N LEU A 248 -22.37 -15.10 -0.38
CA LEU A 248 -21.28 -14.20 -0.01
C LEU A 248 -20.01 -14.60 -0.76
N LEU A 249 -19.35 -13.64 -1.40
CA LEU A 249 -18.00 -13.77 -1.92
C LEU A 249 -17.04 -12.89 -1.09
N THR A 250 -15.96 -13.48 -0.59
CA THR A 250 -15.07 -12.85 0.39
C THR A 250 -13.63 -13.31 0.28
N TYR A 251 -12.68 -12.60 0.89
CA TYR A 251 -11.32 -13.09 1.10
C TYR A 251 -11.20 -13.95 2.36
N LEU A 252 -10.14 -14.75 2.47
CA LEU A 252 -9.85 -15.53 3.68
C LEU A 252 -9.55 -14.62 4.88
N ASN A 253 -8.98 -13.43 4.69
CA ASN A 253 -8.64 -12.51 5.79
C ASN A 253 -9.77 -11.55 6.19
N SER A 254 -10.91 -11.57 5.50
CA SER A 254 -12.09 -10.75 5.81
C SER A 254 -12.76 -11.16 7.13
N SER A 255 -13.67 -10.33 7.65
CA SER A 255 -14.26 -10.48 8.99
C SER A 255 -14.81 -11.89 9.26
N ALA A 256 -14.05 -12.67 10.06
CA ALA A 256 -14.43 -14.04 10.39
C ALA A 256 -15.70 -14.12 11.23
N LEU A 257 -16.02 -13.03 11.95
CA LEU A 257 -17.27 -12.88 12.70
C LEU A 257 -18.46 -12.74 11.75
N SER A 258 -18.37 -11.81 10.78
CA SER A 258 -19.44 -11.60 9.80
C SER A 258 -19.67 -12.86 8.97
N ILE A 259 -18.61 -13.53 8.54
CA ILE A 259 -18.69 -14.82 7.84
C ILE A 259 -19.35 -15.90 8.71
N LYS A 260 -19.08 -15.94 10.02
CA LYS A 260 -19.68 -16.94 10.93
C LYS A 260 -21.20 -16.85 10.97
N TYR A 261 -21.73 -15.62 10.97
CA TYR A 261 -23.15 -15.36 11.16
C TYR A 261 -23.89 -15.13 9.84
N TRP A 262 -23.18 -15.22 8.71
CA TRP A 262 -23.78 -15.15 7.39
C TRP A 262 -24.76 -16.31 7.18
N LYS A 263 -25.94 -16.02 6.62
CA LYS A 263 -27.01 -17.00 6.49
C LYS A 263 -26.98 -17.77 5.17
N GLY A 264 -26.44 -17.16 4.12
CA GLY A 264 -26.29 -17.80 2.81
C GLY A 264 -25.00 -18.61 2.66
N PRO A 265 -24.78 -19.18 1.46
CA PRO A 265 -23.52 -19.86 1.15
C PRO A 265 -22.37 -18.85 1.16
N VAL A 266 -21.19 -19.30 1.61
CA VAL A 266 -19.97 -18.50 1.65
C VAL A 266 -18.96 -19.09 0.69
N TYR A 267 -18.48 -18.23 -0.21
CA TYR A 267 -17.44 -18.53 -1.17
C TYR A 267 -16.23 -17.64 -0.96
N PHE A 268 -15.05 -18.18 -1.20
CA PHE A 268 -13.79 -17.47 -1.09
C PHE A 268 -13.18 -17.19 -2.47
N MET A 269 -12.35 -16.15 -2.52
CA MET A 269 -11.51 -15.78 -3.65
C MET A 269 -10.07 -15.57 -3.17
N ASN A 270 -9.12 -15.71 -4.09
CA ASN A 270 -7.71 -15.54 -3.81
C ASN A 270 -7.32 -14.07 -3.97
N SER A 271 -6.91 -13.43 -2.86
CA SER A 271 -6.51 -12.01 -2.83
C SER A 271 -5.17 -11.70 -3.52
N LEU A 272 -4.46 -12.73 -3.99
CA LEU A 272 -3.06 -12.68 -4.45
C LEU A 272 -2.06 -12.23 -3.37
N LEU A 273 -2.47 -12.23 -2.09
CA LEU A 273 -1.53 -12.11 -0.99
C LEU A 273 -0.83 -13.46 -0.72
N PRO A 274 0.39 -13.45 -0.13
CA PRO A 274 1.19 -14.67 0.03
C PRO A 274 0.47 -15.86 0.67
N PHE A 275 -0.38 -15.60 1.68
CA PHE A 275 -1.12 -16.68 2.34
C PHE A 275 -2.22 -17.28 1.46
N ASP A 276 -2.98 -16.47 0.71
CA ASP A 276 -4.00 -17.00 -0.19
C ASP A 276 -3.37 -17.78 -1.35
N GLN A 277 -2.25 -17.27 -1.90
CA GLN A 277 -1.47 -17.99 -2.92
C GLN A 277 -0.96 -19.35 -2.42
N LEU A 278 -0.65 -19.46 -1.13
CA LEU A 278 -0.21 -20.73 -0.52
C LEU A 278 -1.37 -21.67 -0.21
N LEU A 279 -2.48 -21.14 0.30
CA LEU A 279 -3.55 -21.92 0.93
C LEU A 279 -4.70 -22.26 -0.02
N ILE A 280 -4.98 -21.39 -0.99
CA ILE A 280 -6.08 -21.53 -1.95
C ILE A 280 -5.63 -21.11 -3.37
N PRO A 281 -4.52 -21.66 -3.90
CA PRO A 281 -3.98 -21.27 -5.22
C PRO A 281 -4.95 -21.49 -6.38
N GLU A 282 -5.89 -22.42 -6.25
CA GLU A 282 -6.88 -22.76 -7.26
C GLU A 282 -8.13 -21.87 -7.26
N PHE A 283 -8.29 -21.02 -6.24
CA PHE A 283 -9.45 -20.14 -6.11
C PHE A 283 -9.30 -18.94 -7.05
N PRO A 284 -10.41 -18.34 -7.53
CA PRO A 284 -10.37 -17.25 -8.49
C PRO A 284 -9.47 -16.08 -8.02
N PRO A 285 -8.49 -15.65 -8.82
CA PRO A 285 -7.54 -14.61 -8.42
C PRO A 285 -8.16 -13.22 -8.59
N ILE A 286 -8.53 -12.60 -7.48
CA ILE A 286 -9.10 -11.24 -7.43
C ILE A 286 -8.18 -10.37 -6.56
N PRO A 287 -7.27 -9.57 -7.14
CA PRO A 287 -6.32 -8.78 -6.37
C PRO A 287 -7.02 -7.77 -5.44
N VAL A 288 -6.43 -7.54 -4.27
CA VAL A 288 -6.83 -6.42 -3.41
C VAL A 288 -6.56 -5.11 -4.14
N SER A 289 -7.57 -4.24 -4.26
CA SER A 289 -7.49 -3.05 -5.10
C SER A 289 -7.87 -1.76 -4.35
N GLY A 290 -7.13 -1.41 -3.29
CA GLY A 290 -7.20 -0.10 -2.61
C GLY A 290 -8.52 0.32 -1.93
N SER A 291 -9.68 -0.16 -2.39
CA SER A 291 -11.01 0.06 -1.86
C SER A 291 -11.91 -1.14 -2.17
N ALA A 292 -12.94 -1.35 -1.36
CA ALA A 292 -13.93 -2.39 -1.64
C ALA A 292 -14.63 -2.19 -2.99
N ALA A 293 -14.89 -0.93 -3.39
CA ALA A 293 -15.53 -0.58 -4.66
C ALA A 293 -14.80 -1.19 -5.86
N ASN A 294 -13.48 -1.05 -5.91
CA ASN A 294 -12.68 -1.58 -7.01
C ASN A 294 -12.75 -3.10 -7.08
N THR A 295 -12.73 -3.80 -5.93
CA THR A 295 -12.86 -5.26 -5.90
C THR A 295 -14.23 -5.70 -6.42
N VAL A 296 -15.32 -5.01 -6.07
CA VAL A 296 -16.66 -5.36 -6.59
C VAL A 296 -16.76 -5.11 -8.09
N ILE A 297 -16.16 -4.03 -8.60
CA ILE A 297 -16.09 -3.75 -10.04
C ILE A 297 -15.29 -4.83 -10.78
N GLU A 298 -14.16 -5.26 -10.23
CA GLU A 298 -13.37 -6.36 -10.78
C GLU A 298 -14.20 -7.64 -10.88
N ILE A 299 -14.92 -8.00 -9.81
CA ILE A 299 -15.82 -9.17 -9.80
C ILE A 299 -16.94 -9.03 -10.83
N ALA A 300 -17.54 -7.84 -10.95
CA ALA A 300 -18.58 -7.58 -11.94
C ALA A 300 -18.06 -7.74 -13.38
N SER A 301 -16.81 -7.34 -13.64
CA SER A 301 -16.17 -7.49 -14.96
C SER A 301 -15.93 -8.95 -15.36
N LEU A 302 -15.78 -9.85 -14.39
CA LEU A 302 -15.73 -11.30 -14.64
C LEU A 302 -17.11 -11.89 -14.96
N LEU A 303 -18.18 -11.21 -14.58
CA LEU A 303 -19.56 -11.66 -14.76
C LEU A 303 -20.22 -11.06 -16.01
N SER A 304 -19.93 -9.81 -16.36
CA SER A 304 -20.59 -9.14 -17.48
C SER A 304 -19.71 -8.09 -18.14
N SER A 305 -19.87 -7.94 -19.45
CA SER A 305 -19.27 -6.84 -20.23
C SER A 305 -20.01 -5.52 -20.06
N GLN A 306 -21.24 -5.54 -19.55
CA GLN A 306 -22.04 -4.37 -19.23
C GLN A 306 -22.14 -4.22 -17.72
N ILE A 307 -21.51 -3.20 -17.17
CA ILE A 307 -21.47 -2.92 -15.74
C ILE A 307 -22.16 -1.58 -15.49
N ILE A 308 -23.12 -1.57 -14.58
CA ILE A 308 -23.88 -0.40 -14.16
C ILE A 308 -23.61 -0.19 -12.67
N LEU A 309 -23.42 1.06 -12.26
CA LEU A 309 -23.12 1.43 -10.88
C LEU A 309 -24.25 2.29 -10.32
N THR A 310 -24.67 2.00 -9.10
CA THR A 310 -25.54 2.88 -8.30
C THR A 310 -25.03 2.99 -6.87
N GLY A 311 -25.26 4.12 -6.21
CA GLY A 311 -24.76 4.37 -4.85
C GLY A 311 -23.23 4.50 -4.77
N PHE A 312 -22.58 5.01 -5.82
CA PHE A 312 -21.15 5.36 -5.84
C PHE A 312 -20.96 6.86 -6.06
N ASP A 313 -21.08 7.63 -4.98
CA ASP A 313 -21.10 9.11 -5.07
C ASP A 313 -19.71 9.74 -5.14
N PHE A 314 -18.69 9.05 -4.60
CA PHE A 314 -17.32 9.54 -4.43
C PHE A 314 -17.22 10.96 -3.82
N SER A 315 -18.27 11.38 -3.12
CA SER A 315 -18.48 12.73 -2.58
C SER A 315 -19.61 12.68 -1.55
N PHE A 316 -19.77 13.78 -0.78
CA PHE A 316 -20.88 13.94 0.16
C PHE A 316 -22.08 14.56 -0.53
N VAL A 317 -22.94 13.72 -1.10
CA VAL A 317 -24.19 14.18 -1.69
C VAL A 317 -25.20 14.42 -0.56
N HIS A 318 -25.84 15.60 -0.57
CA HIS A 318 -26.73 16.07 0.50
C HIS A 318 -26.13 16.09 1.92
N ASN A 319 -24.81 16.26 2.05
CA ASN A 319 -24.07 16.14 3.32
C ASN A 319 -24.21 14.76 4.00
N LEU A 320 -24.52 13.73 3.22
CA LEU A 320 -24.62 12.36 3.72
C LEU A 320 -23.43 11.53 3.22
N TYR A 321 -22.92 10.66 4.08
CA TYR A 321 -21.86 9.70 3.77
C TYR A 321 -22.40 8.46 3.07
N HIS A 322 -23.62 8.07 3.46
CA HIS A 322 -24.33 6.91 2.97
C HIS A 322 -25.80 7.25 2.74
N TYR A 323 -26.55 6.33 2.13
CA TYR A 323 -28.00 6.43 2.04
C TYR A 323 -28.66 6.64 3.41
N GLN A 324 -29.81 7.31 3.39
CA GLN A 324 -30.51 7.69 4.59
C GLN A 324 -31.09 6.47 5.33
N GLY A 325 -30.84 6.36 6.63
CA GLY A 325 -31.22 5.21 7.45
C GLY A 325 -30.18 4.08 7.48
N ASN A 326 -28.98 4.31 6.93
CA ASN A 326 -27.84 3.41 7.09
C ASN A 326 -27.52 3.17 8.59
N PRO A 327 -27.16 1.94 9.02
CA PRO A 327 -26.84 1.66 10.41
C PRO A 327 -25.82 2.62 11.05
N LEU A 328 -24.77 3.03 10.30
CA LEU A 328 -23.79 3.99 10.79
C LEU A 328 -24.40 5.38 11.01
N GLU A 329 -25.23 5.84 10.08
CA GLU A 329 -25.90 7.15 10.21
C GLU A 329 -26.80 7.18 11.45
N ASN A 330 -27.56 6.10 11.70
CA ASN A 330 -28.41 6.01 12.90
C ASN A 330 -27.59 6.06 14.20
N GLU A 331 -26.42 5.41 14.23
CA GLU A 331 -25.49 5.48 15.36
C GLU A 331 -24.95 6.90 15.55
N LEU A 332 -24.55 7.58 14.47
CA LEU A 332 -24.07 8.96 14.54
C LEU A 332 -25.17 9.93 14.98
N ILE A 333 -26.42 9.76 14.52
CA ILE A 333 -27.58 10.52 14.99
C ILE A 333 -27.79 10.31 16.48
N TYR A 334 -27.75 9.05 16.95
CA TYR A 334 -27.91 8.74 18.37
C TYR A 334 -26.82 9.36 19.25
N LEU A 335 -25.59 9.41 18.75
CA LEU A 335 -24.44 10.01 19.45
C LEU A 335 -24.40 11.55 19.34
N SER A 336 -25.24 12.15 18.50
CA SER A 336 -25.25 13.59 18.28
C SER A 336 -25.96 14.33 19.41
N ASP A 337 -25.46 15.51 19.75
CA ASP A 337 -26.04 16.39 20.75
C ASP A 337 -25.95 17.87 20.32
N LYS A 338 -26.42 18.79 21.17
CA LYS A 338 -26.39 20.23 20.88
C LYS A 338 -24.98 20.79 20.68
N LYS A 339 -23.96 20.20 21.32
CA LYS A 339 -22.56 20.62 21.25
C LYS A 339 -21.82 19.94 20.09
N TYR A 340 -22.23 18.73 19.73
CA TYR A 340 -21.68 17.94 18.63
C TYR A 340 -22.83 17.46 17.73
N PRO A 341 -23.31 18.33 16.80
CA PRO A 341 -24.36 17.95 15.86
C PRO A 341 -23.90 16.85 14.91
N LEU A 342 -24.85 16.27 14.17
CA LEU A 342 -24.61 15.15 13.25
C LEU A 342 -23.43 15.40 12.30
N ASP A 343 -23.40 16.57 11.67
CA ASP A 343 -22.33 16.95 10.74
C ASP A 343 -20.94 16.91 11.39
N GLN A 344 -20.85 17.31 12.66
CA GLN A 344 -19.61 17.27 13.42
C GLN A 344 -19.25 15.83 13.84
N LYS A 345 -20.22 15.00 14.23
CA LYS A 345 -19.99 13.59 14.52
C LYS A 345 -19.53 12.82 13.29
N GLN A 346 -20.15 13.10 12.15
CA GLN A 346 -19.75 12.57 10.86
C GLN A 346 -18.33 13.01 10.48
N PHE A 347 -17.99 14.28 10.66
CA PHE A 347 -16.63 14.78 10.42
C PHE A 347 -15.60 14.08 11.33
N GLN A 348 -15.87 13.98 12.63
CA GLN A 348 -15.00 13.29 13.59
C GLN A 348 -14.87 11.79 13.31
N TRP A 349 -15.91 11.15 12.77
CA TRP A 349 -15.84 9.75 12.37
C TRP A 349 -14.84 9.53 11.23
N VAL A 350 -14.76 10.47 10.30
CA VAL A 350 -13.88 10.39 9.13
C VAL A 350 -12.47 10.90 9.41
N TYR A 351 -12.38 11.89 10.27
CA TYR A 351 -11.13 12.47 10.75
C TYR A 351 -11.02 12.29 12.27
N PRO A 352 -10.78 11.05 12.75
CA PRO A 352 -10.72 10.78 14.19
C PRO A 352 -9.60 11.53 14.91
N ASP A 353 -8.60 12.01 14.16
CA ASP A 353 -7.44 12.74 14.66
C ASP A 353 -7.51 14.27 14.48
N SER A 354 -8.64 14.83 14.01
CA SER A 354 -8.81 16.28 13.76
C SER A 354 -9.47 17.07 14.89
#